data_AF-A0A921V2H8-F1
#
_entry.id   AF-A0A921V2H8-F1
#
_cell.length_a   1.000
_cell.length_b   1.000
_cell.length_c   1.000
_cell.angle_alpha   90.00
_cell.angle_beta   90.00
_cell.angle_gamma   90.00
#
_symmetry.space_group_name_H-M   'P 1'
#
loop_
_entity.id
_entity.type
_entity.pdbx_description
1 polymer ?
#
loop_
_entity_poly.entity_id
_entity_poly.type
_entity_poly.pdbx_seq_one_letter_code
_entity_poly.pdbx_strand_id
1 'polypeptide(L)'
;HKMPKNLVVPPGLQKETSNLTELCPVESFVLAGVWWNFEATHYYTVDKGYLCHAVVPQYNLHGNYFIGSTRVTPHSTTPSSCANDSFAFEQYLYHGSVGYYSFYEGEVGTYCSKDKTAYIVVEVLGTFDINGSYLAEDTGSTEYRKSWWYSIAGAMWLVYRGLVLRRSYVSCKRYGRRCDEMGEKLHQSEAMVFVQESLRLSAHGANNYHRAALLYLIIEGIMTDLFLIIANDGLSTKIQYASMGYNLSGLMLVLFEMLESTSRLREKWRLRIKRVFFSYETALVGELEQIMPLILSPTNSKHAVSSAVIMLSSRRASTGISTSDIL
;
A
#
# COMPACT_ATOMS: atom_id res chain seq x y z
N HIS A 1 6.26 -7.87 17.24
CA HIS A 1 4.96 -8.42 17.69
C HIS A 1 5.17 -9.86 18.16
N LYS A 2 4.22 -10.43 18.91
CA LYS A 2 4.23 -11.86 19.26
C LYS A 2 3.06 -12.55 18.56
N MET A 3 3.32 -13.73 18.03
CA MET A 3 2.31 -14.53 17.36
C MET A 3 1.45 -15.28 18.39
N PRO A 4 0.13 -15.40 18.18
CA PRO A 4 -0.72 -16.27 18.98
C PRO A 4 -0.19 -17.72 19.00
N LYS A 5 -0.22 -18.36 20.18
CA LYS A 5 0.37 -19.71 20.38
C LYS A 5 -0.28 -20.79 19.51
N ASN A 6 -1.57 -20.65 19.24
CA ASN A 6 -2.37 -21.52 18.38
C ASN A 6 -1.99 -21.43 16.89
N LEU A 7 -1.25 -20.39 16.48
CA LEU A 7 -0.76 -20.25 15.11
C LEU A 7 0.68 -20.74 14.92
N VAL A 8 1.34 -21.13 16.01
CA VAL A 8 2.70 -21.66 15.99
C VAL A 8 2.66 -23.18 15.94
N VAL A 9 3.36 -23.77 14.99
CA VAL A 9 3.48 -25.23 14.86
C VAL A 9 4.41 -25.75 15.97
N PRO A 10 3.96 -26.71 16.80
CA PRO A 10 4.83 -27.39 17.74
C PRO A 10 6.02 -28.09 17.06
N PRO A 11 7.21 -28.13 17.71
CA PRO A 11 8.38 -28.75 17.13
C PRO A 11 8.19 -30.26 16.94
N GLY A 12 8.65 -30.79 15.81
CA GLY A 12 8.64 -32.22 15.49
C GLY A 12 7.39 -32.73 14.78
N LEU A 13 6.39 -31.88 14.53
CA LEU A 13 5.24 -32.23 13.71
C LEU A 13 5.61 -32.27 12.22
N GLN A 14 4.98 -33.20 11.50
CA GLN A 14 5.17 -33.36 10.06
C GLN A 14 4.09 -32.62 9.27
N LYS A 15 4.45 -32.19 8.06
CA LYS A 15 3.50 -31.60 7.11
C LYS A 15 2.60 -32.71 6.56
N GLU A 16 1.29 -32.51 6.63
CA GLU A 16 0.29 -33.41 6.09
C GLU A 16 -0.52 -32.75 4.98
N THR A 17 -0.91 -33.52 3.97
CA THR A 17 -1.67 -33.03 2.79
C THR A 17 -2.91 -33.88 2.48
N SER A 18 -3.14 -34.96 3.21
CA SER A 18 -4.30 -35.83 3.04
C SER A 18 -5.60 -35.15 3.48
N ASN A 19 -6.65 -35.26 2.66
CA ASN A 19 -7.99 -34.69 2.93
C ASN A 19 -7.96 -33.18 3.23
N LEU A 20 -7.07 -32.44 2.57
CA LEU A 20 -6.81 -31.03 2.85
C LEU A 20 -8.07 -30.17 2.78
N THR A 21 -8.94 -30.36 1.79
CA THR A 21 -10.19 -29.59 1.62
C THR A 21 -11.23 -29.86 2.71
N GLU A 22 -11.16 -31.01 3.38
CA GLU A 22 -12.06 -31.34 4.50
C GLU A 22 -11.54 -30.78 5.82
N LEU A 23 -10.21 -30.84 6.04
CA LEU A 23 -9.58 -30.44 7.30
C LEU A 23 -9.22 -28.95 7.35
N CYS A 24 -8.94 -28.36 6.19
CA CYS A 24 -8.57 -26.97 5.97
C CYS A 24 -9.55 -26.34 4.96
N PRO A 25 -10.83 -26.15 5.34
CA PRO A 25 -11.92 -25.91 4.39
C PRO A 25 -12.03 -24.46 3.88
N VAL A 26 -11.12 -23.57 4.25
CA VAL A 26 -11.18 -22.15 3.88
C VAL A 26 -10.76 -21.98 2.43
N GLU A 27 -11.63 -21.36 1.62
CA GLU A 27 -11.40 -21.12 0.19
C GLU A 27 -11.15 -19.63 -0.12
N SER A 28 -11.54 -18.74 0.78
CA SER A 28 -11.33 -17.30 0.61
C SER A 28 -11.43 -16.54 1.93
N PHE A 29 -10.97 -15.29 1.92
CA PHE A 29 -11.26 -14.36 3.01
C PHE A 29 -11.69 -12.98 2.51
N VAL A 30 -12.39 -12.24 3.37
CA VAL A 30 -12.73 -10.85 3.16
C VAL A 30 -11.98 -10.01 4.19
N LEU A 31 -11.15 -9.10 3.69
CA LEU A 31 -10.37 -8.15 4.47
C LEU A 31 -10.59 -6.75 3.89
N ALA A 32 -10.86 -5.77 4.76
CA ALA A 32 -11.13 -4.38 4.37
C ALA A 32 -12.21 -4.24 3.26
N GLY A 33 -13.21 -5.12 3.26
CA GLY A 33 -14.29 -5.14 2.26
C GLY A 33 -13.89 -5.67 0.88
N VAL A 34 -12.66 -6.19 0.73
CA VAL A 34 -12.15 -6.81 -0.49
C VAL A 34 -12.12 -8.32 -0.31
N TRP A 35 -12.45 -9.05 -1.37
CA TRP A 35 -12.41 -10.51 -1.40
C TRP A 35 -11.06 -11.01 -1.93
N TRP A 36 -10.50 -12.01 -1.24
CA TRP A 36 -9.17 -12.57 -1.49
C TRP A 36 -9.27 -14.09 -1.64
N ASN A 37 -8.68 -14.61 -2.72
CA ASN A 37 -8.55 -16.05 -2.89
C ASN A 37 -7.56 -16.61 -1.87
N PHE A 38 -7.85 -17.78 -1.33
CA PHE A 38 -7.06 -18.36 -0.26
C PHE A 38 -6.95 -19.87 -0.46
N GLU A 39 -5.74 -20.40 -0.46
CA GLU A 39 -5.52 -21.82 -0.73
C GLU A 39 -4.67 -22.45 0.35
N ALA A 40 -5.23 -23.43 1.05
CA ALA A 40 -4.47 -24.27 1.97
C ALA A 40 -3.51 -25.16 1.16
N THR A 41 -2.29 -25.34 1.66
CA THR A 41 -1.27 -26.18 0.99
C THR A 41 -0.92 -27.44 1.79
N HIS A 42 -0.93 -27.33 3.11
CA HIS A 42 -0.67 -28.42 4.05
C HIS A 42 -1.21 -28.06 5.43
N TYR A 43 -1.23 -29.02 6.33
CA TYR A 43 -1.57 -28.81 7.74
C TYR A 43 -0.65 -29.57 8.68
N TYR A 44 -0.82 -29.26 9.96
CA TYR A 44 -0.22 -29.96 11.08
C TYR A 44 -1.32 -30.36 12.06
N THR A 45 -1.31 -31.62 12.47
CA THR A 45 -2.20 -32.12 13.50
C THR A 45 -1.74 -31.62 14.87
N VAL A 46 -2.57 -30.84 15.56
CA VAL A 46 -2.28 -30.24 16.87
C VAL A 46 -3.37 -30.61 17.88
N ASP A 47 -3.10 -30.49 19.19
CA ASP A 47 -4.05 -30.91 20.25
C ASP A 47 -5.45 -30.30 20.12
N LYS A 48 -5.55 -29.11 19.52
CA LYS A 48 -6.80 -28.35 19.37
C LYS A 48 -7.47 -28.48 17.99
N GLY A 49 -6.96 -29.34 17.11
CA GLY A 49 -7.48 -29.54 15.75
C GLY A 49 -6.37 -29.51 14.72
N TYR A 50 -6.55 -28.70 13.67
CA TYR A 50 -5.61 -28.61 12.56
C TYR A 50 -5.08 -27.18 12.44
N LEU A 51 -3.77 -27.05 12.37
CA LEU A 51 -3.11 -25.79 12.02
C LEU A 51 -2.77 -25.86 10.53
N CYS A 52 -3.45 -25.04 9.74
CA CYS A 52 -3.36 -25.09 8.29
C CYS A 52 -2.42 -24.00 7.79
N HIS A 53 -1.54 -24.33 6.86
CA HIS A 53 -0.74 -23.35 6.12
C HIS A 53 -1.43 -22.99 4.82
N ALA A 54 -1.53 -21.70 4.54
CA ALA A 54 -2.17 -21.19 3.34
C ALA A 54 -1.32 -20.17 2.61
N VAL A 55 -1.64 -20.04 1.33
CA VAL A 55 -1.05 -19.07 0.43
C VAL A 55 -2.12 -18.23 -0.23
N VAL A 56 -1.76 -16.99 -0.57
CA VAL A 56 -2.50 -16.16 -1.52
C VAL A 56 -1.59 -15.91 -2.71
N PRO A 57 -1.68 -16.74 -3.76
CA PRO A 57 -0.72 -16.67 -4.87
C PRO A 57 -0.69 -15.32 -5.57
N GLN A 58 -1.83 -14.62 -5.65
CA GLN A 58 -1.93 -13.32 -6.33
C GLN A 58 -1.07 -12.24 -5.66
N TYR A 59 -0.84 -12.36 -4.36
CA TYR A 59 -0.13 -11.37 -3.55
C TYR A 59 1.14 -11.92 -2.91
N ASN A 60 1.50 -13.18 -3.22
CA ASN A 60 2.63 -13.88 -2.62
C ASN A 60 2.60 -13.81 -1.08
N LEU A 61 1.42 -14.07 -0.51
CA LEU A 61 1.21 -14.18 0.93
C LEU A 61 1.38 -15.63 1.37
N HIS A 62 1.96 -15.82 2.55
CA HIS A 62 2.14 -17.13 3.18
C HIS A 62 1.91 -17.03 4.68
N GLY A 63 1.27 -18.03 5.27
CA GLY A 63 1.17 -18.10 6.72
C GLY A 63 0.22 -19.18 7.21
N ASN A 64 -0.04 -19.21 8.51
CA ASN A 64 -0.86 -20.23 9.12
C ASN A 64 -2.18 -19.65 9.62
N TYR A 65 -3.21 -20.47 9.58
CA TYR A 65 -4.52 -20.16 10.13
C TYR A 65 -5.05 -21.30 10.98
N PHE A 66 -5.92 -20.94 11.92
CA PHE A 66 -6.58 -21.86 12.83
C PHE A 66 -8.08 -21.55 12.89
N ILE A 67 -8.90 -22.60 12.80
CA ILE A 67 -10.35 -22.52 12.97
C ILE A 67 -10.72 -23.14 14.32
N GLY A 68 -11.45 -22.40 15.15
CA GLY A 68 -12.00 -22.91 16.40
C GLY A 68 -13.08 -23.97 16.16
N SER A 69 -13.15 -24.96 17.05
CA SER A 69 -14.13 -26.07 16.94
C SER A 69 -15.55 -25.71 17.40
N THR A 70 -15.71 -24.60 18.11
CA THR A 70 -17.00 -24.14 18.66
C THR A 70 -17.53 -22.95 17.89
N ARG A 71 -18.86 -22.91 17.71
CA ARG A 71 -19.55 -21.74 17.15
C ARG A 71 -19.40 -20.53 18.06
N VAL A 72 -19.22 -19.37 17.45
CA VAL A 72 -19.05 -18.09 18.16
C VAL A 72 -19.99 -17.03 17.57
N THR A 73 -20.17 -15.94 18.31
CA THR A 73 -20.84 -14.76 17.76
C THR A 73 -20.04 -14.25 16.54
N PRO A 74 -20.67 -14.04 15.38
CA PRO A 74 -20.01 -13.56 14.17
C PRO A 74 -19.31 -12.22 14.39
N HIS A 75 -18.20 -12.02 13.70
CA HIS A 75 -17.54 -10.72 13.66
C HIS A 75 -18.44 -9.68 12.97
N SER A 76 -18.26 -8.39 13.27
CA SER A 76 -19.09 -7.31 12.70
C SER A 76 -19.01 -7.19 11.18
N THR A 77 -17.97 -7.75 10.57
CA THR A 77 -17.75 -7.80 9.12
C THR A 77 -18.39 -9.03 8.46
N THR A 78 -18.89 -9.98 9.24
CA THR A 78 -19.53 -11.20 8.74
C THR A 78 -20.98 -10.93 8.32
N PRO A 79 -21.43 -11.44 7.16
CA PRO A 79 -22.79 -11.25 6.71
C PRO A 79 -23.80 -11.98 7.60
N SER A 80 -25.02 -11.44 7.68
CA SER A 80 -26.09 -11.99 8.49
C SER A 80 -26.50 -13.42 8.09
N SER A 81 -26.25 -13.83 6.85
CA SER A 81 -26.46 -15.21 6.36
C SER A 81 -25.64 -16.26 7.12
N CYS A 82 -24.49 -15.84 7.67
CA CYS A 82 -23.53 -16.68 8.39
C CYS A 82 -23.70 -16.62 9.92
N ALA A 83 -24.74 -15.95 10.42
CA ALA A 83 -24.88 -15.65 11.85
C ALA A 83 -24.84 -16.89 12.77
N ASN A 84 -25.36 -18.02 12.28
CA ASN A 84 -25.47 -19.26 13.06
C ASN A 84 -24.40 -20.30 12.74
N ASP A 85 -23.51 -20.03 11.78
CA ASP A 85 -22.53 -20.99 11.25
C ASP A 85 -21.13 -20.35 11.19
N SER A 86 -20.84 -19.52 12.19
CA SER A 86 -19.58 -18.80 12.37
C SER A 86 -18.70 -19.44 13.44
N PHE A 87 -17.42 -19.61 13.12
CA PHE A 87 -16.39 -20.19 13.99
C PHE A 87 -15.27 -19.17 14.19
N ALA A 88 -14.62 -19.20 15.35
CA ALA A 88 -13.48 -18.31 15.60
C ALA A 88 -12.38 -18.59 14.58
N PHE A 89 -11.82 -17.53 14.01
CA PHE A 89 -10.78 -17.61 12.99
C PHE A 89 -9.63 -16.69 13.37
N GLU A 90 -8.44 -17.26 13.38
CA GLU A 90 -7.19 -16.53 13.60
C GLU A 90 -6.22 -16.94 12.51
N GLN A 91 -5.48 -15.97 11.98
CA GLN A 91 -4.40 -16.25 11.05
C GLN A 91 -3.27 -15.24 11.21
N TYR A 92 -2.11 -15.62 10.69
CA TYR A 92 -1.13 -14.65 10.28
C TYR A 92 -0.75 -14.86 8.83
N LEU A 93 -0.43 -13.77 8.16
CA LEU A 93 0.14 -13.78 6.83
C LEU A 93 1.41 -12.93 6.82
N TYR A 94 2.39 -13.42 6.09
CA TYR A 94 3.52 -12.61 5.68
C TYR A 94 3.34 -12.19 4.23
N HIS A 95 3.48 -10.90 3.99
CA HIS A 95 3.63 -10.38 2.65
C HIS A 95 5.10 -10.10 2.35
N GLY A 96 5.63 -10.82 1.37
CA GLY A 96 7.00 -10.60 0.91
C GLY A 96 7.21 -9.16 0.45
N SER A 97 8.34 -8.56 0.82
CA SER A 97 8.79 -7.28 0.27
C SER A 97 9.78 -7.50 -0.88
N VAL A 98 10.30 -6.43 -1.48
CA VAL A 98 11.36 -6.51 -2.51
C VAL A 98 12.75 -6.71 -1.88
N GLY A 99 12.85 -6.77 -0.54
CA GLY A 99 14.10 -6.88 0.23
C GLY A 99 14.20 -8.12 1.13
N TYR A 100 14.90 -7.98 2.26
CA TYR A 100 15.18 -9.08 3.20
C TYR A 100 14.14 -9.26 4.31
N TYR A 101 13.03 -8.51 4.26
CA TYR A 101 11.99 -8.56 5.28
C TYR A 101 10.61 -8.77 4.65
N SER A 102 9.64 -9.12 5.47
CA SER A 102 8.24 -9.22 5.11
C SER A 102 7.40 -8.37 6.04
N PHE A 103 6.25 -7.94 5.54
CA PHE A 103 5.19 -7.40 6.37
C PHE A 103 4.46 -8.56 7.02
N TYR A 104 4.19 -8.44 8.31
CA TYR A 104 3.41 -9.38 9.08
C TYR A 104 2.03 -8.79 9.33
N GLU A 105 1.02 -9.59 9.08
CA GLU A 105 -0.38 -9.31 9.35
C GLU A 105 -0.87 -10.40 10.32
N GLY A 106 -1.28 -9.99 11.50
CA GLY A 106 -2.00 -10.82 12.46
C GLY A 106 -3.47 -10.46 12.39
N GLU A 107 -4.30 -11.44 12.05
CA GLU A 107 -5.68 -11.20 11.68
C GLU A 107 -6.61 -12.11 12.48
N VAL A 108 -7.75 -11.53 12.85
CA VAL A 108 -8.78 -12.21 13.64
C VAL A 108 -10.14 -11.99 12.99
N GLY A 109 -11.06 -12.91 13.23
CA GLY A 109 -12.41 -12.79 12.73
C GLY A 109 -13.20 -14.06 12.88
N THR A 110 -14.09 -14.31 11.93
CA THR A 110 -14.90 -15.53 11.93
C THR A 110 -14.97 -16.19 10.56
N TYR A 111 -14.83 -17.51 10.57
CA TYR A 111 -15.01 -18.38 9.41
C TYR A 111 -16.46 -18.82 9.30
N CYS A 112 -17.06 -18.68 8.12
CA CYS A 112 -18.40 -19.15 7.83
C CYS A 112 -18.36 -20.50 7.10
N SER A 113 -18.93 -21.54 7.71
CA SER A 113 -18.91 -22.88 7.11
C SER A 113 -19.87 -23.06 5.93
N LYS A 114 -20.79 -22.11 5.68
CA LYS A 114 -21.76 -22.19 4.58
C LYS A 114 -21.15 -21.80 3.24
N ASP A 115 -20.35 -20.74 3.22
CA ASP A 115 -19.71 -20.20 2.03
C ASP A 115 -18.19 -20.37 2.03
N LYS A 116 -17.65 -21.03 3.05
CA LYS A 116 -16.23 -21.34 3.21
C LYS A 116 -15.33 -20.10 3.21
N THR A 117 -15.86 -18.97 3.65
CA THR A 117 -15.18 -17.68 3.65
C THR A 117 -14.84 -17.24 5.07
N ALA A 118 -13.61 -16.76 5.27
CA ALA A 118 -13.21 -16.10 6.51
C ALA A 118 -13.45 -14.59 6.43
N TYR A 119 -14.15 -14.02 7.39
CA TYR A 119 -14.40 -12.58 7.48
C TYR A 119 -13.51 -12.01 8.57
N ILE A 120 -12.47 -11.29 8.17
CA ILE A 120 -11.34 -10.95 9.05
C ILE A 120 -11.08 -9.46 9.10
N VAL A 121 -10.37 -9.06 10.14
CA VAL A 121 -9.79 -7.73 10.33
C VAL A 121 -8.34 -7.86 10.79
N VAL A 122 -7.53 -6.88 10.44
CA VAL A 122 -6.15 -6.80 10.93
C VAL A 122 -6.17 -6.38 12.39
N GLU A 123 -5.67 -7.23 13.28
CA GLU A 123 -5.50 -6.91 14.71
C GLU A 123 -4.11 -6.33 14.97
N VAL A 124 -3.09 -6.91 14.33
CA VAL A 124 -1.69 -6.55 14.54
C VAL A 124 -0.96 -6.46 13.21
N LEU A 125 -0.22 -5.37 13.02
CA LEU A 125 0.77 -5.25 11.97
C LEU A 125 2.18 -5.31 12.52
N GLY A 126 3.10 -5.82 11.72
CA GLY A 126 4.52 -5.69 11.99
C GLY A 126 5.38 -6.02 10.79
N THR A 127 6.66 -6.19 11.07
CA THR A 127 7.65 -6.59 10.06
C THR A 127 8.62 -7.60 10.66
N PHE A 128 9.14 -8.49 9.83
CA PHE A 128 10.10 -9.51 10.25
C PHE A 128 11.14 -9.76 9.17
N ASP A 129 12.41 -9.98 9.55
CA ASP A 129 13.53 -10.19 8.62
C ASP A 129 13.50 -11.62 8.03
N ILE A 130 12.48 -11.89 7.23
CA ILE A 130 12.27 -13.14 6.48
C ILE A 130 11.68 -12.80 5.12
N ASN A 131 12.05 -13.54 4.07
CA ASN A 131 11.42 -13.40 2.75
C ASN A 131 11.66 -14.65 1.88
N GLY A 132 11.00 -14.71 0.72
CA GLY A 132 11.19 -15.75 -0.28
C GLY A 132 10.72 -17.12 0.19
N SER A 133 11.47 -18.17 -0.13
CA SER A 133 11.10 -19.56 0.18
C SER A 133 10.96 -19.82 1.69
N TYR A 134 11.70 -19.09 2.52
CA TYR A 134 11.63 -19.22 3.98
C TYR A 134 10.23 -18.88 4.54
N LEU A 135 9.42 -18.09 3.82
CA LEU A 135 8.05 -17.79 4.22
C LEU A 135 7.16 -19.04 4.21
N ALA A 136 7.31 -19.89 3.20
CA ALA A 136 6.56 -21.15 3.06
C ALA A 136 7.00 -22.22 4.07
N GLU A 137 8.15 -22.01 4.71
CA GLU A 137 8.73 -22.90 5.73
C GLU A 137 8.58 -22.35 7.15
N ASP A 138 8.12 -21.10 7.33
CA ASP A 138 7.97 -20.51 8.65
C ASP A 138 6.82 -21.19 9.41
N THR A 139 7.20 -21.84 10.50
CA THR A 139 6.28 -22.54 11.41
C THR A 139 5.72 -21.64 12.51
N GLY A 140 5.95 -20.32 12.43
CA GLY A 140 5.63 -19.41 13.51
C GLY A 140 6.61 -19.49 14.69
N SER A 141 6.50 -18.51 15.60
CA SER A 141 7.25 -18.51 16.86
C SER A 141 6.55 -17.62 17.89
N THR A 142 6.67 -18.01 19.16
CA THR A 142 6.17 -17.20 20.30
C THR A 142 7.15 -16.10 20.71
N GLU A 143 8.36 -16.12 20.14
CA GLU A 143 9.35 -15.07 20.31
C GLU A 143 8.93 -13.77 19.62
N TYR A 144 9.55 -12.68 20.04
CA TYR A 144 9.23 -11.38 19.45
C TYR A 144 9.78 -11.26 18.03
N ARG A 145 8.87 -11.10 17.07
CA ARG A 145 9.19 -10.82 15.67
C ARG A 145 9.44 -9.31 15.49
N LYS A 146 10.59 -8.98 14.91
CA LYS A 146 11.02 -7.61 14.56
C LYS A 146 11.87 -7.62 13.30
N SER A 147 11.84 -6.52 12.56
CA SER A 147 12.73 -6.31 11.42
C SER A 147 13.70 -5.16 11.71
N TRP A 148 14.99 -5.51 11.76
CA TRP A 148 16.05 -4.51 11.80
C TRP A 148 16.22 -3.86 10.43
N TRP A 149 16.03 -4.64 9.35
CA TRP A 149 16.14 -4.12 7.99
C TRP A 149 15.11 -3.02 7.72
N TYR A 150 13.84 -3.27 8.05
CA TYR A 150 12.78 -2.28 7.94
C TYR A 150 13.09 -1.02 8.75
N SER A 151 13.61 -1.19 9.98
CA SER A 151 13.97 -0.07 10.84
C SER A 151 15.08 0.79 10.24
N ILE A 152 16.12 0.17 9.69
CA ILE A 152 17.25 0.86 9.06
C ILE A 152 16.83 1.51 7.74
N ALA A 153 16.11 0.79 6.88
CA ALA A 153 15.59 1.30 5.61
C ALA A 153 14.64 2.49 5.85
N GLY A 154 13.73 2.36 6.81
CA GLY A 154 12.83 3.43 7.23
C GLY A 154 13.59 4.65 7.77
N ALA A 155 14.61 4.46 8.61
CA ALA A 155 15.44 5.55 9.10
C ALA A 155 16.18 6.27 7.97
N MET A 156 16.80 5.52 7.05
CA MET A 156 17.44 6.09 5.85
C MET A 156 16.44 6.88 5.00
N TRP A 157 15.23 6.36 4.84
CA TRP A 157 14.17 7.02 4.08
C TRP A 157 13.70 8.32 4.73
N LEU A 158 13.52 8.33 6.05
CA LEU A 158 13.16 9.54 6.80
C LEU A 158 14.26 10.60 6.73
N VAL A 159 15.54 10.21 6.84
CA VAL A 159 16.66 11.12 6.68
C VAL A 159 16.66 11.72 5.28
N TYR A 160 16.52 10.89 4.23
CA TYR A 160 16.43 11.35 2.86
C TYR A 160 15.29 12.35 2.66
N ARG A 161 14.07 12.02 3.09
CA ARG A 161 12.91 12.93 3.01
C ARG A 161 13.15 14.22 3.78
N GLY A 162 13.75 14.15 4.97
CA GLY A 162 14.12 15.33 5.75
C GLY A 162 15.10 16.25 5.02
N LEU A 163 16.11 15.67 4.36
CA LEU A 163 17.07 16.43 3.54
C LEU A 163 16.39 17.06 2.31
N VAL A 164 15.49 16.35 1.64
CA VAL A 164 14.70 16.87 0.52
C VAL A 164 13.82 18.03 0.97
N LEU A 165 13.08 17.88 2.08
CA LEU A 165 12.25 18.94 2.65
C LEU A 165 13.07 20.17 3.01
N ARG A 166 14.24 20.00 3.64
CA ARG A 166 15.15 21.10 3.95
C ARG A 166 15.63 21.81 2.68
N ARG A 167 16.03 21.05 1.65
CA ARG A 167 16.44 21.62 0.35
C ARG A 167 15.30 22.42 -0.28
N SER A 168 14.10 21.87 -0.30
CA SER A 168 12.90 22.53 -0.84
C SER A 168 12.59 23.81 -0.08
N TYR A 169 12.60 23.78 1.26
CA TYR A 169 12.39 24.96 2.09
C TYR A 169 13.40 26.08 1.79
N VAL A 170 14.69 25.75 1.69
CA VAL A 170 15.73 26.73 1.37
C VAL A 170 15.53 27.29 -0.04
N SER A 171 15.16 26.46 -1.01
CA SER A 171 14.87 26.88 -2.38
C SER A 171 13.71 27.87 -2.44
N CYS A 172 12.56 27.53 -1.82
CA CYS A 172 11.39 28.40 -1.75
C CYS A 172 11.69 29.71 -1.03
N LYS A 173 12.46 29.68 0.08
CA LYS A 173 12.85 30.90 0.80
C LYS A 173 13.71 31.83 -0.07
N ARG A 174 14.66 31.27 -0.83
CA ARG A 174 15.50 32.06 -1.75
C ARG A 174 14.69 32.64 -2.91
N TYR A 175 13.76 31.86 -3.44
CA TYR A 175 12.87 32.30 -4.50
C TYR A 175 11.96 33.44 -4.02
N GLY A 176 11.30 33.29 -2.87
CA GLY A 176 10.50 34.35 -2.26
C GLY A 176 11.31 35.63 -2.02
N ARG A 177 12.52 35.52 -1.45
CA ARG A 177 13.41 36.69 -1.28
C ARG A 177 13.73 37.37 -2.61
N ARG A 178 13.89 36.60 -3.69
CA ARG A 178 14.17 37.18 -5.01
C ARG A 178 12.96 37.92 -5.58
N CYS A 179 11.75 37.40 -5.36
CA CYS A 179 10.51 38.11 -5.70
C CYS A 179 10.38 39.42 -4.91
N ASP A 180 10.66 39.39 -3.60
CA ASP A 180 10.67 40.58 -2.75
C ASP A 180 11.68 41.64 -3.26
N GLU A 181 12.89 41.23 -3.64
CA GLU A 181 13.92 42.10 -4.23
C GLU A 181 13.49 42.74 -5.56
N MET A 182 12.63 42.06 -6.33
CA MET A 182 12.11 42.56 -7.61
C MET A 182 10.81 43.37 -7.47
N GLY A 183 10.23 43.43 -6.26
CA GLY A 183 8.93 44.07 -6.03
C GLY A 183 7.74 43.28 -6.57
N GLU A 184 7.93 42.01 -6.91
CA GLU A 184 6.91 41.15 -7.50
C GLU A 184 6.18 40.34 -6.41
N LYS A 185 4.85 40.24 -6.53
CA LYS A 185 4.04 39.44 -5.61
C LYS A 185 3.99 38.00 -6.08
N LEU A 186 4.27 37.05 -5.19
CA LEU A 186 4.20 35.64 -5.50
C LEU A 186 2.77 35.12 -5.35
N HIS A 187 2.11 34.79 -6.47
CA HIS A 187 0.82 34.12 -6.42
C HIS A 187 0.98 32.62 -6.16
N GLN A 188 -0.06 31.98 -5.59
CA GLN A 188 -0.03 30.55 -5.24
C GLN A 188 0.24 29.65 -6.46
N SER A 189 -0.34 29.97 -7.62
CA SER A 189 -0.12 29.23 -8.87
C SER A 189 1.34 29.26 -9.32
N GLU A 190 2.02 30.40 -9.19
CA GLU A 190 3.43 30.58 -9.58
C GLU A 190 4.36 29.85 -8.61
N ALA A 191 4.08 29.93 -7.31
CA ALA A 191 4.80 29.19 -6.27
C ALA A 191 4.71 27.67 -6.51
N MET A 192 3.54 27.20 -6.92
CA MET A 192 3.29 25.79 -7.21
C MET A 192 4.06 25.31 -8.45
N VAL A 193 4.09 26.11 -9.52
CA VAL A 193 4.92 25.83 -10.71
C VAL A 193 6.40 25.72 -10.33
N PHE A 194 6.90 26.62 -9.48
CA PHE A 194 8.28 26.57 -8.99
C PHE A 194 8.58 25.31 -8.18
N VAL A 195 7.69 24.93 -7.25
CA VAL A 195 7.83 23.71 -6.44
C VAL A 195 7.85 22.48 -7.33
N GLN A 196 6.93 22.40 -8.30
CA GLN A 196 6.84 21.28 -9.22
C GLN A 196 8.11 21.11 -10.06
N GLU A 197 8.61 22.18 -10.68
CA GLU A 197 9.83 22.08 -11.49
C GLU A 197 11.07 21.80 -10.63
N SER A 198 11.09 22.31 -9.39
CA SER A 198 12.15 22.00 -8.41
C SER A 198 12.17 20.53 -8.00
N LEU A 199 11.00 19.90 -7.84
CA LEU A 199 10.89 18.46 -7.55
C LEU A 199 11.37 17.63 -8.74
N ARG A 200 11.01 18.02 -9.96
CA ARG A 200 11.41 17.32 -11.18
C ARG A 200 12.92 17.34 -11.42
N LEU A 201 13.60 18.42 -11.06
CA LEU A 201 15.05 18.54 -11.18
C LEU A 201 15.83 17.81 -10.07
N SER A 202 15.15 17.23 -9.08
CA SER A 202 15.82 16.61 -7.92
C SER A 202 16.65 15.38 -8.27
N ALA A 203 16.25 14.61 -9.29
CA ALA A 203 16.93 13.41 -9.78
C ALA A 203 17.88 13.66 -10.98
N HIS A 204 17.91 14.90 -11.47
CA HIS A 204 18.68 15.27 -12.65
C HIS A 204 20.19 15.31 -12.32
N GLY A 205 21.00 14.59 -13.11
CA GLY A 205 22.46 14.49 -12.91
C GLY A 205 22.92 13.47 -11.86
N ALA A 206 22.01 12.72 -11.23
CA ALA A 206 22.38 11.61 -10.34
C ALA A 206 22.90 10.39 -11.13
N ASN A 207 23.93 9.71 -10.62
CA ASN A 207 24.41 8.45 -11.19
C ASN A 207 23.34 7.34 -11.06
N ASN A 208 23.37 6.35 -11.96
CA ASN A 208 22.40 5.26 -12.00
C ASN A 208 22.37 4.40 -10.72
N TYR A 209 23.48 4.29 -10.00
CA TYR A 209 23.51 3.64 -8.69
C TYR A 209 22.66 4.37 -7.63
N HIS A 210 22.78 5.70 -7.57
CA HIS A 210 21.95 6.51 -6.66
C HIS A 210 20.47 6.44 -7.04
N ARG A 211 20.17 6.41 -8.34
CA ARG A 211 18.80 6.25 -8.85
C ARG A 211 18.22 4.89 -8.49
N ALA A 212 19.00 3.82 -8.58
CA ALA A 212 18.59 2.48 -8.18
C ALA A 212 18.34 2.38 -6.66
N ALA A 213 19.20 3.00 -5.84
CA ALA A 213 18.99 3.05 -4.39
C ALA A 213 17.72 3.85 -4.03
N LEU A 214 17.49 4.99 -4.70
CA LEU A 214 16.27 5.77 -4.51
C LEU A 214 15.01 5.01 -4.96
N LEU A 215 15.09 4.32 -6.10
CA LEU A 215 14.02 3.48 -6.61
C LEU A 215 13.64 2.39 -5.60
N TYR A 216 14.63 1.72 -5.01
CA TYR A 216 14.42 0.74 -3.95
C TYR A 216 13.65 1.34 -2.77
N LEU A 217 14.11 2.47 -2.23
CA LEU A 217 13.44 3.14 -1.09
C LEU A 217 12.01 3.61 -1.43
N ILE A 218 11.76 4.05 -2.66
CA ILE A 218 10.42 4.43 -3.11
C ILE A 218 9.50 3.20 -3.17
N ILE A 219 9.95 2.08 -3.74
CA ILE A 219 9.17 0.84 -3.83
C ILE A 219 8.81 0.35 -2.42
N GLU A 220 9.78 0.31 -1.51
CA GLU A 220 9.54 -0.06 -0.11
C GLU A 220 8.54 0.88 0.58
N GLY A 221 8.61 2.19 0.27
CA GLY A 221 7.65 3.19 0.73
C GLY A 221 6.23 2.95 0.20
N ILE A 222 6.07 2.61 -1.09
CA ILE A 222 4.76 2.29 -1.69
C ILE A 222 4.16 1.06 -1.04
N MET A 223 4.95 0.00 -0.86
CA MET A 223 4.50 -1.23 -0.21
C MET A 223 4.02 -0.93 1.21
N THR A 224 4.82 -0.18 1.99
CA THR A 224 4.44 0.23 3.35
C THR A 224 3.12 1.01 3.36
N ASP A 225 2.94 1.98 2.46
CA ASP A 225 1.69 2.76 2.38
C ASP A 225 0.49 1.88 2.03
N LEU A 226 0.65 0.90 1.12
CA LEU A 226 -0.41 -0.06 0.77
C LEU A 226 -0.84 -0.92 1.97
N PHE A 227 0.12 -1.48 2.73
CA PHE A 227 -0.21 -2.27 3.93
C PHE A 227 -0.95 -1.46 4.96
N LEU A 228 -0.48 -0.25 5.21
CA LEU A 228 -1.10 0.60 6.19
C LEU A 228 -2.53 0.97 5.78
N ILE A 229 -2.81 1.14 4.47
CA ILE A 229 -4.16 1.43 3.97
C ILE A 229 -5.09 0.25 4.22
N ILE A 230 -4.62 -0.98 4.00
CA ILE A 230 -5.41 -2.20 4.22
C ILE A 230 -5.71 -2.39 5.71
N ALA A 231 -4.77 -2.04 6.58
CA ALA A 231 -4.89 -2.28 8.01
C ALA A 231 -5.53 -1.16 8.82
N ASN A 232 -5.70 0.05 8.26
CA ASN A 232 -6.25 1.19 8.97
C ASN A 232 -7.52 1.70 8.30
N ASP A 233 -8.49 2.07 9.13
CA ASP A 233 -9.69 2.79 8.71
C ASP A 233 -9.62 4.29 9.04
N GLY A 234 -10.43 5.08 8.33
CA GLY A 234 -10.71 6.48 8.68
C GLY A 234 -9.65 7.50 8.22
N LEU A 235 -9.21 8.37 9.15
CA LEU A 235 -8.34 9.52 8.82
C LEU A 235 -6.91 9.08 8.47
N SER A 236 -6.41 8.03 9.11
CA SER A 236 -5.08 7.47 8.85
C SER A 236 -4.96 6.97 7.41
N THR A 237 -5.99 6.30 6.90
CA THR A 237 -6.07 5.82 5.52
C THR A 237 -5.95 6.98 4.52
N LYS A 238 -6.61 8.13 4.79
CA LYS A 238 -6.53 9.32 3.92
C LYS A 238 -5.11 9.88 3.84
N ILE A 239 -4.40 9.95 4.96
CA ILE A 239 -3.00 10.41 5.01
C ILE A 239 -2.10 9.46 4.22
N GLN A 240 -2.34 8.14 4.33
CA GLN A 240 -1.55 7.14 3.62
C GLN A 240 -1.82 7.15 2.11
N TYR A 241 -3.06 7.39 1.66
CA TYR A 241 -3.35 7.64 0.25
C TYR A 241 -2.56 8.83 -0.31
N ALA A 242 -2.44 9.91 0.45
CA ALA A 242 -1.62 11.06 0.05
C ALA A 242 -0.13 10.70 -0.04
N SER A 243 0.40 9.93 0.93
CA SER A 243 1.77 9.42 0.89
C SER A 243 2.02 8.50 -0.31
N MET A 244 1.08 7.60 -0.59
CA MET A 244 1.14 6.68 -1.73
C MET A 244 1.19 7.43 -3.05
N GLY A 245 0.36 8.46 -3.22
CA GLY A 245 0.38 9.33 -4.40
C GLY A 245 1.74 10.01 -4.61
N TYR A 246 2.35 10.50 -3.53
CA TYR A 246 3.68 11.11 -3.57
C TYR A 246 4.77 10.09 -3.95
N ASN A 247 4.76 8.90 -3.34
CA ASN A 247 5.69 7.83 -3.66
C ASN A 247 5.53 7.35 -5.11
N LEU A 248 4.31 7.24 -5.62
CA LEU A 248 4.03 6.82 -6.99
C LEU A 248 4.49 7.87 -8.03
N SER A 249 4.30 9.16 -7.77
CA SER A 249 4.88 10.22 -8.61
C SER A 249 6.41 10.13 -8.59
N GLY A 250 7.03 10.00 -7.41
CA GLY A 250 8.48 9.79 -7.29
C GLY A 250 8.97 8.57 -8.08
N LEU A 251 8.24 7.46 -8.05
CA LEU A 251 8.54 6.25 -8.82
C LEU A 251 8.57 6.54 -10.32
N MET A 252 7.54 7.22 -10.84
CA MET A 252 7.45 7.57 -12.26
C MET A 252 8.61 8.49 -12.69
N LEU A 253 8.96 9.48 -11.88
CA LEU A 253 10.11 10.39 -12.12
C LEU A 253 11.42 9.61 -12.26
N VAL A 254 11.71 8.75 -11.28
CA VAL A 254 12.98 8.00 -11.23
C VAL A 254 13.07 6.99 -12.37
N LEU A 255 11.98 6.26 -12.66
CA LEU A 255 11.94 5.33 -13.79
C LEU A 255 12.16 6.04 -15.13
N PHE A 256 11.54 7.20 -15.33
CA PHE A 256 11.74 7.98 -16.55
C PHE A 256 13.18 8.46 -16.70
N GLU A 257 13.79 8.99 -15.63
CA GLU A 257 15.19 9.44 -15.65
C GLU A 257 16.18 8.28 -15.93
N MET A 258 15.90 7.08 -15.39
CA MET A 258 16.68 5.88 -15.71
C MET A 258 16.55 5.51 -17.19
N LEU A 259 15.33 5.50 -17.75
CA LEU A 259 15.09 5.25 -19.18
C LEU A 259 15.74 6.30 -20.09
N GLU A 260 15.69 7.58 -19.71
CA GLU A 260 16.34 8.66 -20.45
C GLU A 260 17.87 8.51 -20.46
N SER A 261 18.46 8.17 -19.31
CA SER A 261 19.91 7.95 -19.19
C SER A 261 20.44 6.78 -20.02
N THR A 262 19.56 5.85 -20.42
CA THR A 262 19.95 4.71 -21.26
C THR A 262 20.04 5.07 -22.74
N SER A 263 19.65 6.29 -23.13
CA SER A 263 19.67 6.85 -24.50
C SER A 263 19.01 5.98 -25.59
N ARG A 264 18.17 5.00 -25.21
CA ARG A 264 17.51 4.06 -26.13
C ARG A 264 16.20 4.59 -26.72
N LEU A 265 15.66 5.68 -26.18
CA LEU A 265 14.40 6.27 -26.62
C LEU A 265 14.63 7.33 -27.70
N ARG A 266 14.00 7.13 -28.86
CA ARG A 266 13.96 8.14 -29.92
C ARG A 266 13.23 9.40 -29.44
N GLU A 267 13.72 10.58 -29.81
CA GLU A 267 13.21 11.92 -29.44
C GLU A 267 11.67 12.04 -29.45
N LYS A 268 11.03 11.56 -30.53
CA LYS A 268 9.57 11.60 -30.72
C LYS A 268 8.81 10.84 -29.62
N TRP A 269 9.32 9.68 -29.22
CA TRP A 269 8.74 8.86 -28.16
C TRP A 269 9.09 9.41 -26.78
N ARG A 270 10.31 9.93 -26.60
CA ARG A 270 10.74 10.62 -25.37
C ARG A 270 9.78 11.76 -25.02
N LEU A 271 9.50 12.66 -25.96
CA LEU A 271 8.61 13.80 -25.75
C LEU A 271 7.15 13.39 -25.53
N ARG A 272 6.67 12.35 -26.24
CA ARG A 272 5.32 11.81 -26.03
C ARG A 272 5.14 11.21 -24.64
N ILE A 273 6.06 10.33 -24.22
CA ILE A 273 6.03 9.69 -22.90
C ILE A 273 6.08 10.75 -21.81
N LYS A 274 7.03 11.69 -21.93
CA LYS A 274 7.16 12.81 -20.99
C LYS A 274 5.87 13.63 -20.88
N ARG A 275 5.24 13.95 -22.01
CA ARG A 275 3.98 14.70 -22.00
C ARG A 275 2.84 13.89 -21.38
N VAL A 276 2.75 12.59 -21.61
CA VAL A 276 1.68 11.77 -21.04
C VAL A 276 1.85 11.62 -19.53
N PHE A 277 2.99 11.11 -19.06
CA PHE A 277 3.16 10.77 -17.64
C PHE A 277 3.29 11.99 -16.72
N PHE A 278 3.98 13.05 -17.15
CA PHE A 278 4.22 14.22 -16.30
C PHE A 278 3.06 15.23 -16.32
N SER A 279 2.14 15.14 -17.29
CA SER A 279 0.87 15.90 -17.22
C SER A 279 -0.10 15.30 -16.20
N TYR A 280 0.08 14.04 -15.80
CA TYR A 280 -0.69 13.45 -14.71
C TYR A 280 -0.14 13.85 -13.33
N GLU A 281 1.14 14.16 -13.20
CA GLU A 281 1.68 14.74 -11.95
C GLU A 281 1.05 16.10 -11.64
N THR A 282 0.88 16.97 -12.64
CA THR A 282 0.12 18.22 -12.49
C THR A 282 -1.33 17.97 -12.09
N ALA A 283 -1.96 16.92 -12.60
CA ALA A 283 -3.33 16.57 -12.24
C ALA A 283 -3.42 16.08 -10.78
N LEU A 284 -2.46 15.28 -10.32
CA LEU A 284 -2.42 14.74 -8.97
C LEU A 284 -2.15 15.83 -7.91
N VAL A 285 -1.27 16.78 -8.22
CA VAL A 285 -1.02 17.95 -7.36
C VAL A 285 -2.23 18.91 -7.39
N GLY A 286 -2.91 19.07 -8.53
CA GLY A 286 -4.16 19.83 -8.63
C GLY A 286 -5.34 19.17 -7.88
N GLU A 287 -5.40 17.84 -7.82
CA GLU A 287 -6.38 17.12 -6.98
C GLU A 287 -6.06 17.24 -5.48
N LEU A 288 -4.78 17.21 -5.10
CA LEU A 288 -4.35 17.50 -3.73
C LEU A 288 -4.69 18.93 -3.28
N GLU A 289 -4.57 19.91 -4.17
CA GLU A 289 -4.97 21.31 -3.93
C GLU A 289 -6.49 21.42 -3.63
N GLN A 290 -7.33 20.67 -4.35
CA GLN A 290 -8.79 20.65 -4.10
C GLN A 290 -9.17 19.90 -2.82
N ILE A 291 -8.40 18.89 -2.43
CA ILE A 291 -8.69 18.04 -1.26
C ILE A 291 -8.15 18.65 0.04
N MET A 292 -7.07 19.43 0.01
CA MET A 292 -6.43 20.00 1.20
C MET A 292 -7.37 20.88 2.07
N PRO A 293 -8.26 21.72 1.51
CA PRO A 293 -9.30 22.43 2.27
C PRO A 293 -10.36 21.50 2.88
N LEU A 294 -10.64 20.36 2.24
CA LEU A 294 -11.62 19.37 2.69
C LEU A 294 -11.09 18.50 3.85
N ILE A 295 -9.77 18.29 3.91
CA ILE A 295 -9.08 17.57 4.99
C ILE A 295 -8.97 18.43 6.25
N LEU A 296 -8.86 19.75 6.11
CA LEU A 296 -8.69 20.70 7.23
C LEU A 296 -10.03 21.21 7.83
N SER A 297 -11.18 20.82 7.28
CA SER A 297 -12.50 21.25 7.77
C SER A 297 -13.15 20.21 8.70
N PRO A 298 -13.60 20.54 9.93
CA PRO A 298 -14.07 19.55 10.90
C PRO A 298 -15.52 19.07 10.71
N THR A 299 -16.19 19.29 9.58
CA THR A 299 -17.65 19.11 9.50
C THR A 299 -18.16 18.13 8.44
N ASN A 300 -18.78 17.06 8.96
CA ASN A 300 -19.83 16.18 8.43
C ASN A 300 -19.56 15.30 7.18
N SER A 301 -19.28 14.03 7.48
CA SER A 301 -18.99 12.90 6.59
C SER A 301 -20.18 12.34 5.76
N LYS A 302 -21.30 13.04 5.62
CA LYS A 302 -22.50 12.47 4.96
C LYS A 302 -22.85 13.04 3.58
N HIS A 303 -22.16 14.07 3.09
CA HIS A 303 -22.40 14.62 1.75
C HIS A 303 -21.24 14.43 0.74
N ALA A 304 -20.08 13.93 1.17
CA ALA A 304 -18.89 13.83 0.30
C ALA A 304 -19.04 12.85 -0.87
N VAL A 305 -19.89 11.83 -0.76
CA VAL A 305 -20.09 10.82 -1.83
C VAL A 305 -20.94 11.38 -2.98
N SER A 306 -21.84 12.33 -2.71
CA SER A 306 -22.72 12.88 -3.75
C SER A 306 -22.00 13.85 -4.69
N SER A 307 -20.96 14.55 -4.23
CA SER A 307 -20.23 15.52 -5.07
C SER A 307 -19.19 14.86 -5.98
N ALA A 308 -18.61 13.73 -5.59
CA ALA A 308 -17.66 12.98 -6.43
C ALA A 308 -18.33 12.35 -7.67
N VAL A 309 -19.59 11.90 -7.54
CA VAL A 309 -20.34 11.33 -8.66
C VAL A 309 -20.83 12.41 -9.65
N ILE A 310 -21.12 13.62 -9.17
CA ILE A 310 -21.58 14.73 -10.03
C ILE A 310 -20.43 15.29 -10.90
N MET A 311 -19.17 15.27 -10.44
CA MET A 311 -18.03 15.74 -11.25
C MET A 311 -17.68 14.82 -12.42
N LEU A 312 -17.94 13.51 -12.32
CA LEU A 312 -17.73 12.57 -13.43
C LEU A 312 -18.81 12.69 -14.53
N SER A 313 -19.98 13.26 -14.21
CA SER A 313 -21.06 13.49 -15.18
C SER A 313 -20.89 14.80 -15.98
N SER A 314 -20.24 15.82 -15.41
CA SER A 314 -20.14 17.16 -16.04
C SER A 314 -19.07 17.25 -17.16
N ARG A 315 -18.11 16.33 -17.24
CA ARG A 315 -17.10 16.30 -18.32
C ARG A 315 -17.62 15.88 -19.70
N ARG A 316 -18.91 15.57 -19.86
CA ARG A 316 -19.49 15.25 -21.18
C ARG A 316 -20.12 16.43 -21.93
N ALA A 317 -20.13 17.63 -21.36
CA ALA A 317 -20.90 18.76 -21.90
C ALA A 317 -20.10 20.01 -22.35
N SER A 318 -18.75 20.02 -22.31
CA SER A 318 -17.98 21.24 -22.65
C SER A 318 -16.89 21.07 -23.72
N THR A 319 -16.95 20.03 -24.55
CA THR A 319 -16.20 20.01 -25.83
C THR A 319 -17.04 20.63 -26.94
N GLY A 320 -17.15 21.95 -26.92
CA GLY A 320 -17.66 22.76 -28.02
C GLY A 320 -16.54 23.64 -28.57
N ILE A 321 -15.58 23.03 -29.29
CA ILE A 321 -14.62 23.77 -30.12
C ILE A 321 -14.90 23.37 -31.56
N SER A 322 -15.38 24.35 -32.34
CA SER A 322 -15.69 24.27 -33.77
C SER A 322 -14.42 23.99 -34.58
N THR A 323 -14.49 22.98 -35.44
CA THR A 323 -13.44 22.57 -36.38
C THR A 323 -13.46 23.43 -37.65
N SER A 324 -13.22 24.75 -37.54
CA SER A 324 -13.24 25.63 -38.72
C SER A 324 -12.13 26.68 -38.83
N ASP A 325 -11.15 26.76 -37.94
CA ASP A 325 -10.07 27.78 -38.05
C ASP A 325 -8.68 27.23 -37.72
N ILE A 326 -8.20 26.29 -38.54
CA ILE A 326 -6.76 26.05 -38.70
C ILE A 326 -6.46 25.98 -40.20
N LEU A 327 -6.13 27.15 -40.75
CA LEU A 327 -5.23 27.32 -41.89
C LEU A 327 -4.23 28.41 -41.53
#